data_AF-A0A7C3GJB0-F1
#
_entry.id   AF-A0A7C3GJB0-F1
#
_cell.length_a   1.000
_cell.length_b   1.000
_cell.length_c   1.000
_cell.angle_alpha   90.00
_cell.angle_beta   90.00
_cell.angle_gamma   90.00
#
_symmetry.space_group_name_H-M   'P 1'
#
loop_
_entity.id
_entity.type
_entity.pdbx_description
1 polymer ?
#
loop_
_entity_poly.entity_id
_entity_poly.type
_entity_poly.pdbx_seq_one_letter_code
_entity_poly.pdbx_strand_id
1 'polypeptide(L)' 'MRWIQSLSWPMVIFFSLTLGLAPFNPEPHVLEKITMLLNGELTKPIDMFDLMLHGTPWILLIIKSSTLFLKQPENET' A
#
# COMPACT_ATOMS: atom_id res chain seq x y z
N MET A 1 10.50 -12.55 4.20
CA MET A 1 9.95 -11.36 4.89
C MET A 1 9.02 -11.78 6.05
N ARG A 2 9.57 -12.41 7.11
CA ARG A 2 8.75 -12.94 8.22
C ARG A 2 7.94 -11.86 8.94
N TRP A 3 8.47 -10.64 9.00
CA TRP A 3 7.85 -9.51 9.69
C TRP A 3 6.54 -9.01 9.03
N ILE A 4 6.44 -9.02 7.69
CA ILE A 4 5.19 -8.63 6.98
C ILE A 4 4.09 -9.68 7.22
N GLN A 5 4.48 -10.95 7.25
CA GLN A 5 3.55 -12.05 7.52
C GLN A 5 3.02 -11.99 8.96
N SER A 6 3.82 -11.55 9.92
CA SER A 6 3.40 -11.40 11.32
C SER A 6 2.50 -10.18 11.60
N LEU A 7 2.39 -9.21 10.68
CA LEU A 7 1.42 -8.11 10.82
C LEU A 7 0.00 -8.66 10.88
N SER A 8 -0.88 -8.09 11.71
CA SER A 8 -2.27 -8.55 11.75
C SER A 8 -3.03 -8.08 10.49
N TRP A 9 -3.89 -8.94 9.94
CA TRP A 9 -4.74 -8.57 8.79
C TRP A 9 -5.63 -7.35 9.06
N PRO A 10 -6.32 -7.24 10.23
CA PRO A 10 -7.12 -6.07 10.53
C PRO A 10 -6.30 -4.78 10.51
N MET A 11 -5.06 -4.80 11.01
CA MET A 11 -4.19 -3.62 11.02
C MET A 11 -3.85 -3.17 9.60
N VAL A 12 -3.39 -4.09 8.74
CA VAL A 12 -2.98 -3.75 7.36
C VAL A 12 -4.19 -3.26 6.55
N ILE A 13 -5.34 -3.91 6.71
CA ILE A 13 -6.59 -3.49 6.05
C ILE A 13 -7.04 -2.13 6.57
N PHE A 14 -7.04 -1.93 7.89
CA PHE A 14 -7.45 -0.66 8.51
C PHE A 14 -6.62 0.51 7.98
N PHE A 15 -5.29 0.40 7.97
CA PHE A 15 -4.43 1.47 7.44
C PHE A 15 -4.57 1.66 5.94
N SER A 16 -4.81 0.60 5.16
CA SER A 16 -5.04 0.72 3.72
C SER A 16 -6.35 1.47 3.42
N LEU A 17 -7.42 1.16 4.16
CA LEU A 17 -8.73 1.78 3.98
C LEU A 17 -8.83 3.18 4.59
N THR A 18 -7.94 3.55 5.51
CA THR A 18 -7.95 4.88 6.15
C THR A 18 -6.83 5.74 5.59
N LEU A 19 -5.61 5.57 6.10
CA LEU A 19 -4.43 6.33 5.67
C LEU A 19 -4.16 6.16 4.18
N GLY A 20 -4.34 4.96 3.60
CA GLY A 20 -4.07 4.73 2.18
C GLY A 20 -5.08 5.37 1.22
N LEU A 21 -6.29 5.68 1.69
CA LEU A 21 -7.36 6.31 0.89
C LEU A 21 -7.58 7.78 1.25
N ALA A 22 -6.93 8.29 2.29
CA ALA A 22 -7.11 9.67 2.70
C ALA A 22 -6.52 10.65 1.65
N PRO A 23 -7.10 11.85 1.53
CA PRO A 23 -8.48 12.19 1.90
C PRO A 23 -9.48 11.47 0.99
N PHE A 24 -10.65 11.11 1.52
CA PHE A 24 -11.67 10.40 0.74
C PHE A 24 -12.42 11.28 -0.27
N ASN A 25 -12.31 12.61 -0.14
CA ASN A 25 -12.91 13.60 -1.04
C ASN A 25 -11.94 14.79 -1.21
N PRO A 26 -11.83 15.40 -2.40
CA PRO A 26 -12.49 15.01 -3.65
C PRO A 26 -11.90 13.72 -4.28
N GLU A 27 -10.60 13.47 -4.10
CA GLU A 27 -9.93 12.24 -4.51
C GLU A 27 -8.80 11.86 -3.52
N PRO A 28 -8.46 10.56 -3.38
CA PRO A 28 -7.32 10.12 -2.57
C PRO A 28 -5.98 10.69 -3.05
N HIS A 29 -5.14 11.16 -2.11
CA HIS A 29 -3.82 11.70 -2.44
C HIS A 29 -2.97 10.70 -3.23
N VAL A 30 -3.08 9.40 -2.92
CA VAL A 30 -2.31 8.38 -3.64
C VAL A 30 -2.56 8.40 -5.16
N LEU A 31 -3.80 8.68 -5.60
CA LEU A 31 -4.13 8.75 -7.03
C LEU A 31 -3.61 10.04 -7.68
N GLU A 32 -3.79 11.17 -7.01
CA GLU A 32 -3.22 12.46 -7.44
C GLU A 32 -1.70 12.33 -7.62
N LYS A 33 -0.99 11.81 -6.62
CA LYS A 33 0.47 11.73 -6.65
C LYS A 33 0.99 10.68 -7.64
N ILE A 34 0.29 9.57 -7.85
CA ILE A 34 0.62 8.64 -8.94
C ILE A 34 0.50 9.33 -10.29
N THR A 35 -0.57 10.11 -10.51
CA THR A 35 -0.77 10.85 -11.76
C THR A 35 0.35 11.87 -11.98
N MET A 36 0.71 12.65 -10.96
CA MET A 36 1.85 13.56 -11.00
C MET A 36 3.16 12.83 -11.29
N LEU A 37 3.38 11.64 -10.71
CA LEU A 37 4.57 10.83 -10.96
C LEU A 37 4.67 10.39 -12.42
N LEU A 38 3.55 9.91 -12.98
CA LEU A 38 3.48 9.47 -14.39
C LEU A 38 3.67 10.63 -15.37
N ASN A 39 3.23 11.83 -15.00
CA ASN A 39 3.40 13.04 -15.80
C ASN A 39 4.78 13.71 -15.63
N GLY A 40 5.62 13.24 -14.69
CA GLY A 40 6.91 13.87 -14.39
C GLY A 40 6.80 15.16 -13.57
N GLU A 41 5.67 15.41 -12.93
CA GLU A 41 5.37 16.62 -12.16
C GLU A 41 5.63 16.46 -10.66
N LEU A 42 5.85 15.22 -10.18
CA LEU A 42 6.14 14.89 -8.78
C LEU A 42 7.58 15.28 -8.38
N THR A 43 7.81 16.58 -8.25
CA THR A 43 9.15 17.15 -8.03
C THR A 43 9.37 17.66 -6.62
N LYS A 44 8.29 18.00 -5.89
CA LYS A 44 8.41 18.53 -4.53
C LYS A 44 8.61 17.39 -3.53
N PRO A 45 9.55 17.52 -2.59
CA PRO A 45 9.77 16.50 -1.56
C PRO A 45 8.52 16.17 -0.75
N ILE A 46 7.64 17.15 -0.52
CA ILE A 46 6.39 16.92 0.21
C ILE A 46 5.42 16.02 -0.55
N ASP A 47 5.33 16.15 -1.88
CA ASP A 47 4.47 15.31 -2.70
C ASP A 47 5.02 13.87 -2.81
N MET A 48 6.35 13.73 -2.82
CA MET A 48 7.02 12.43 -2.75
C MET A 48 6.76 11.74 -1.40
N PHE A 49 6.86 12.49 -0.29
CA PHE A 49 6.53 11.98 1.03
C PHE A 49 5.06 11.57 1.13
N ASP A 50 4.17 12.39 0.58
CA ASP A 50 2.73 12.13 0.57
C ASP A 50 2.38 10.83 -0.19
N LEU A 51 2.99 10.64 -1.36
CA LEU A 51 2.88 9.39 -2.12
C LEU A 51 3.40 8.19 -1.32
N MET A 52 4.56 8.32 -0.67
CA MET A 52 5.13 7.24 0.14
C MET A 52 4.23 6.92 1.34
N LEU A 53 3.72 7.92 2.04
CA LEU A 53 2.88 7.75 3.21
C LEU A 53 1.57 7.03 2.87
N HIS A 54 0.87 7.47 1.82
CA HIS A 54 -0.41 6.90 1.41
C HIS A 54 -0.24 5.60 0.61
N GLY A 55 0.85 5.45 -0.13
CA GLY A 55 1.16 4.24 -0.91
C GLY A 55 1.68 3.08 -0.06
N THR A 56 2.36 3.33 1.06
CA THR A 56 2.96 2.27 1.90
C THR A 56 1.94 1.23 2.40
N PRO A 57 0.76 1.61 2.94
CA PRO A 57 -0.27 0.64 3.33
C PRO A 57 -0.68 -0.30 2.19
N TRP A 58 -0.87 0.22 0.97
CA TRP A 58 -1.23 -0.56 -0.20
C TRP A 58 -0.13 -1.54 -0.61
N ILE A 59 1.12 -1.10 -0.64
CA ILE A 59 2.27 -1.98 -0.93
C ILE A 59 2.35 -3.11 0.09
N LEU A 60 2.19 -2.82 1.38
CA LEU A 60 2.16 -3.83 2.44
C LEU A 60 1.00 -4.81 2.27
N LEU A 61 -0.19 -4.32 1.92
CA LEU A 61 -1.36 -5.15 1.64
C LEU A 61 -1.11 -6.10 0.47
N ILE A 62 -0.52 -5.61 -0.63
CA ILE A 62 -0.20 -6.40 -1.83
C ILE A 62 0.84 -7.47 -1.49
N ILE A 63 1.93 -7.11 -0.81
CA ILE A 63 2.99 -8.07 -0.43
C ILE A 63 2.44 -9.13 0.53
N LYS A 64 1.65 -8.73 1.53
CA LYS A 64 1.04 -9.69 2.47
C LYS A 64 0.08 -10.63 1.74
N SER A 65 -0.75 -10.10 0.84
CA SER A 65 -1.70 -10.89 0.05
C SER A 65 -0.99 -11.84 -0.91
N SER A 66 0.08 -11.41 -1.59
CA SER A 66 0.84 -12.29 -2.48
C SER A 66 1.46 -13.47 -1.72
N THR A 67 1.85 -13.29 -0.45
CA THR A 67 2.36 -14.41 0.36
C THR A 67 1.30 -15.48 0.68
N LEU A 68 0.00 -15.12 0.65
CA LEU A 68 -1.08 -16.10 0.78
C LEU A 68 -1.18 -16.98 -0.47
N PHE A 69 -1.05 -16.37 -1.65
CA PHE A 69 -1.16 -17.07 -2.94
C PHE A 69 0.10 -17.84 -3.33
N LEU A 70 1.28 -17.36 -2.89
CA LEU A 70 2.57 -18.00 -3.13
C LEU A 70 2.90 -19.09 -2.10
N LYS A 71 2.12 -19.21 -1.03
CA LYS A 71 2.20 -20.37 -0.14
C LYS A 71 1.61 -21.57 -0.88
N GLN A 72 2.47 -22.25 -1.66
CA GLN A 72 2.12 -23.53 -2.25
C GLN A 72 1.61 -24.48 -1.15
N PRO A 73 0.66 -25.38 -1.45
CA PRO A 73 0.26 -26.43 -0.54
C PRO A 73 1.49 -27.29 -0.26
N GLU A 74 2.15 -27.04 0.86
CA GLU A 74 3.29 -27.83 1.30
C GLU A 74 2.74 -29.15 1.86
N ASN A 75 2.88 -30.21 1.05
CA ASN A 75 2.89 -31.62 1.41
C ASN A 75 1.70 -32.16 2.20
N GLU A 76 0.63 -32.51 1.50
CA GLU A 76 -0.19 -33.67 1.88
C GLU A 76 0.40 -34.92 1.19
N THR A 77 1.33 -35.58 1.87
CA THR A 77 1.72 -36.99 1.63
C THR A 77 1.56 -37.76 2.91
#